data_AF-A0A9W9BRU0-F1
#
_entry.id   AF-A0A9W9BRU0-F1
#
_cell.length_a   1.000
_cell.length_b   1.000
_cell.length_c   1.000
_cell.angle_alpha   90.00
_cell.angle_beta   90.00
_cell.angle_gamma   90.00
#
_symmetry.space_group_name_H-M   'P 1'
#
loop_
_entity.id
_entity.type
_entity.pdbx_description
1 polymer ?
#
loop_
_entity_poly.entity_id
_entity_poly.type
_entity_poly.pdbx_seq_one_letter_code
_entity_poly.pdbx_strand_id
1 'polypeptide(L)'
;MSLIAFQGDFCFSFMFSNFVWRSYGAPWLDQAAAGKLGRLSLDATKALSQANFGKSNHQSDIELKGVIQYGKCLESLAQELGSSCGRELLVPILVLMMHAASHADQIGAVSHLRGLARLLHICGPEAFQQQPLLNAFEAARATLLVASLYGKQPLFLEEERWRAVPFAANSASKTPQSYLLDILVAVPRILHDHAAYESSDDTQHTPYGELLRRTEALLVSLYRWRWQWQAHSGDQVELDAGISSQLNGRATETLGSIGTSRQSGRLRFGKFTLATELMLYNATLMWLLALLWKMDPLGANQRIEACATTATPAEVPLKYLGFEPLRRPGASVSVRDPAMEIFRAFEWVTRHHSRSKEPTFLYLFPVGMALSVIEEEPEAKSWAIGLLNRSPITANYAQGQNPAGFGFYVTREALHPETVEAELQLFSKQDLQQLAI
;
A
#
# COMPACT_ATOMS: atom_id res chain seq x y z
N MET A 1 45.27 -12.13 2.15
CA MET A 1 44.14 -12.96 2.60
C MET A 1 43.02 -12.84 1.58
N SER A 2 42.46 -13.96 1.11
CA SER A 2 41.33 -13.94 0.17
C SER A 2 40.02 -13.83 0.94
N LEU A 3 39.20 -12.83 0.64
CA LEU A 3 37.89 -12.63 1.26
C LEU A 3 36.77 -13.42 0.57
N ILE A 4 37.10 -14.30 -0.39
CA ILE A 4 36.13 -15.09 -1.19
C ILE A 4 35.24 -15.95 -0.29
N ALA A 5 35.78 -16.49 0.81
CA ALA A 5 35.00 -17.30 1.76
C ALA A 5 33.84 -16.53 2.42
N PHE A 6 33.94 -15.19 2.51
CA PHE A 6 32.94 -14.30 3.11
C PHE A 6 32.03 -13.65 2.07
N GLN A 7 32.16 -13.99 0.78
CA GLN A 7 31.36 -13.37 -0.30
C GLN A 7 29.85 -13.47 -0.02
N GLY A 8 29.38 -14.61 0.50
CA GLY A 8 27.98 -14.80 0.86
C GLY A 8 27.52 -13.82 1.94
N ASP A 9 28.34 -13.59 2.96
CA ASP A 9 28.04 -12.68 4.06
C ASP A 9 27.95 -11.23 3.57
N PHE A 10 28.85 -10.82 2.66
CA PHE A 10 28.78 -9.51 2.02
C PHE A 10 27.50 -9.35 1.19
N CYS A 11 27.13 -10.36 0.41
CA CYS A 11 25.91 -10.32 -0.41
C CYS A 11 24.66 -10.22 0.46
N PHE A 12 24.55 -11.01 1.54
CA PHE A 12 23.44 -10.92 2.47
C PHE A 12 23.42 -9.59 3.22
N SER A 13 24.55 -9.14 3.75
CA SER A 13 24.63 -7.84 4.43
C SER A 13 24.18 -6.71 3.51
N PHE A 14 24.57 -6.73 2.25
CA PHE A 14 24.12 -5.76 1.25
C PHE A 14 22.61 -5.87 1.00
N MET A 15 22.09 -7.08 0.76
CA MET A 15 20.66 -7.29 0.54
C MET A 15 19.81 -6.84 1.72
N PHE A 16 20.21 -7.14 2.96
CA PHE A 16 19.48 -6.73 4.17
C PHE A 16 19.70 -5.26 4.55
N SER A 17 20.73 -4.61 3.99
CA SER A 17 20.83 -3.14 4.04
C SER A 17 19.73 -2.48 3.19
N ASN A 18 19.19 -3.20 2.19
CA ASN A 18 18.00 -2.77 1.47
C ASN A 18 16.76 -2.92 2.36
N PHE A 19 16.38 -1.82 3.00
CA PHE A 19 15.29 -1.82 3.97
C PHE A 19 13.92 -2.17 3.32
N VAL A 20 13.71 -1.95 2.02
CA VAL A 20 12.45 -2.32 1.33
C VAL A 20 12.30 -3.85 1.35
N TRP A 21 13.37 -4.57 1.00
CA TRP A 21 13.35 -6.03 1.06
C TRP A 21 13.32 -6.55 2.49
N ARG A 22 14.09 -5.94 3.39
CA ARG A 22 14.12 -6.32 4.80
C ARG A 22 12.74 -6.16 5.45
N SER A 23 12.07 -5.02 5.25
CA SER A 23 10.76 -4.76 5.86
C SER A 23 9.64 -5.60 5.23
N TYR A 24 9.70 -5.88 3.93
CA TYR A 24 8.79 -6.82 3.26
C TYR A 24 8.96 -8.26 3.77
N GLY A 25 10.21 -8.66 4.02
CA GLY A 25 10.59 -10.01 4.38
C GLY A 25 10.66 -10.29 5.88
N ALA A 26 10.54 -9.29 6.75
CA ALA A 26 10.78 -9.48 8.18
C ALA A 26 9.65 -10.33 8.81
N PRO A 27 9.96 -11.38 9.59
CA PRO A 27 11.25 -12.03 9.85
C PRO A 27 11.49 -13.29 8.99
N TRP A 28 10.61 -13.64 8.04
CA TRP A 28 10.71 -14.89 7.28
C TRP A 28 11.92 -14.92 6.33
N LEU A 29 12.30 -13.78 5.75
CA LEU A 29 13.45 -13.67 4.86
C LEU A 29 14.78 -13.81 5.62
N ASP A 30 14.87 -13.27 6.85
CA ASP A 30 16.02 -13.48 7.73
C ASP A 30 16.17 -14.97 8.09
N GLN A 31 15.05 -15.64 8.37
CA GLN A 31 15.04 -17.07 8.67
C GLN A 31 15.40 -17.92 7.45
N ALA A 32 14.95 -17.53 6.24
CA ALA A 32 15.35 -18.16 4.99
C ALA A 32 16.86 -18.03 4.74
N ALA A 33 17.42 -16.83 4.91
CA ALA A 33 18.86 -16.57 4.77
C ALA A 33 19.69 -17.33 5.82
N ALA A 34 19.14 -17.56 7.02
CA ALA A 34 19.76 -18.38 8.06
C ALA A 34 19.59 -19.90 7.84
N GLY A 35 18.93 -20.33 6.75
CA GLY A 35 18.70 -21.74 6.44
C GLY A 35 17.65 -22.44 7.29
N LYS A 36 16.85 -21.68 8.05
CA LYS A 36 15.83 -22.23 8.96
C LYS A 36 14.55 -22.68 8.25
N LEU A 37 14.35 -22.25 7.00
CA LEU A 37 13.14 -22.50 6.21
C LEU A 37 13.39 -23.44 5.03
N GLY A 38 14.33 -24.36 5.19
CA GLY A 38 14.68 -25.35 4.18
C GLY A 38 15.75 -24.87 3.20
N ARG A 39 16.30 -25.85 2.47
CA ARG A 39 17.43 -25.65 1.56
C ARG A 39 17.06 -24.77 0.37
N LEU A 40 15.89 -25.00 -0.23
CA LEU A 40 15.43 -24.23 -1.38
C LEU A 40 15.26 -22.74 -1.04
N SER A 41 14.71 -22.41 0.14
CA SER A 41 14.61 -21.03 0.62
C SER A 41 15.98 -20.37 0.79
N LEU A 42 16.95 -21.09 1.36
CA LEU A 42 18.31 -20.59 1.51
C LEU A 42 18.98 -20.34 0.16
N ASP A 43 18.87 -21.29 -0.75
CA ASP A 43 19.50 -21.22 -2.07
C ASP A 43 18.85 -20.12 -2.93
N ALA A 44 17.53 -19.94 -2.86
CA ALA A 44 16.83 -18.82 -3.49
C ALA A 44 17.30 -17.47 -2.91
N THR A 45 17.49 -17.40 -1.58
CA THR A 45 17.95 -16.16 -0.91
C THR A 45 19.39 -15.83 -1.29
N LYS A 46 20.26 -16.84 -1.43
CA LYS A 46 21.61 -16.67 -1.97
C LYS A 46 21.56 -16.13 -3.40
N ALA A 47 20.75 -16.73 -4.27
CA ALA A 47 20.58 -16.29 -5.65
C ALA A 47 20.17 -14.82 -5.74
N LEU A 48 19.15 -14.42 -4.96
CA LEU A 48 18.68 -13.04 -4.85
C LEU A 48 19.80 -12.10 -4.38
N SER A 49 20.50 -12.46 -3.29
CA SER A 49 21.54 -11.61 -2.71
C SER A 49 22.74 -11.40 -3.63
N GLN A 50 23.20 -12.45 -4.31
CA GLN A 50 24.33 -12.42 -5.23
C GLN A 50 24.01 -11.62 -6.48
N ALA A 51 22.85 -11.89 -7.10
CA ALA A 51 22.46 -11.21 -8.32
C ALA A 51 22.32 -9.70 -8.09
N ASN A 52 21.67 -9.30 -7.01
CA ASN A 52 21.53 -7.89 -6.64
C ASN A 52 22.85 -7.22 -6.26
N PHE A 53 23.69 -7.88 -5.45
CA PHE A 53 25.01 -7.34 -5.10
C PHE A 53 25.86 -7.13 -6.35
N GLY A 54 25.89 -8.14 -7.24
CA GLY A 54 26.62 -8.11 -8.49
C GLY A 54 26.19 -6.96 -9.38
N LYS A 55 24.88 -6.84 -9.62
CA LYS A 55 24.29 -5.76 -10.42
C LYS A 55 24.57 -4.37 -9.85
N SER A 56 24.32 -4.16 -8.55
CA SER A 56 24.50 -2.85 -7.91
C SER A 56 25.95 -2.40 -7.78
N ASN A 57 26.91 -3.33 -7.76
CA ASN A 57 28.34 -3.02 -7.64
C ASN A 57 29.13 -3.30 -8.92
N HIS A 58 28.44 -3.54 -10.04
CA HIS A 58 29.04 -3.85 -11.34
C HIS A 58 30.02 -5.03 -11.32
N GLN A 59 29.69 -6.08 -10.55
CA GLN A 59 30.45 -7.32 -10.44
C GLN A 59 29.76 -8.44 -11.23
N SER A 60 30.04 -8.52 -12.53
CA SER A 60 29.39 -9.45 -13.48
C SER A 60 29.50 -10.92 -13.07
N ASP A 61 30.63 -11.32 -12.50
CA ASP A 61 30.86 -12.72 -12.08
C ASP A 61 29.96 -13.12 -10.91
N ILE A 62 29.71 -12.20 -9.99
CA ILE A 62 28.82 -12.42 -8.85
C ILE A 62 27.37 -12.40 -9.31
N GLU A 63 27.02 -11.48 -10.21
CA GLU A 63 25.69 -11.40 -10.82
C GLU A 63 25.35 -12.71 -11.54
N LEU A 64 26.25 -13.19 -12.42
CA LEU A 64 26.06 -14.42 -13.19
C LEU A 64 25.91 -15.64 -12.27
N LYS A 65 26.69 -15.74 -11.18
CA LYS A 65 26.51 -16.81 -10.18
C LYS A 65 25.11 -16.78 -9.57
N GLY A 66 24.61 -15.59 -9.24
CA GLY A 66 23.26 -15.41 -8.72
C GLY A 66 22.18 -15.84 -9.71
N VAL A 67 22.31 -15.47 -10.98
CA VAL A 67 21.38 -15.86 -12.06
C VAL A 67 21.41 -17.38 -12.32
N ILE A 68 22.59 -18.00 -12.35
CA ILE A 68 22.71 -19.46 -12.48
C ILE A 68 22.06 -20.16 -11.30
N GLN A 69 22.26 -19.66 -10.08
CA GLN A 69 21.65 -20.23 -8.88
C GLN A 69 20.12 -20.08 -8.90
N TYR A 70 19.60 -18.95 -9.40
CA TYR A 70 18.16 -18.76 -9.62
C TYR A 70 17.57 -19.84 -10.54
N GLY A 71 18.21 -20.13 -11.68
CA GLY A 71 17.79 -21.20 -12.58
C GLY A 71 17.73 -22.58 -11.91
N LYS A 72 18.76 -22.94 -11.13
CA LYS A 72 18.78 -24.20 -10.35
C LYS A 72 17.67 -24.28 -9.30
N CYS A 73 17.33 -23.14 -8.68
CA CYS A 73 16.22 -23.08 -7.74
C CYS A 73 14.88 -23.31 -8.43
N LEU A 74 14.69 -22.83 -9.67
CA LEU A 74 13.48 -23.11 -10.45
C LEU A 74 13.33 -24.60 -10.77
N GLU A 75 14.41 -25.27 -11.16
CA GLU A 75 14.42 -26.73 -11.40
C GLU A 75 14.05 -27.51 -10.14
N SER A 76 14.62 -27.13 -9.00
CA SER A 76 14.34 -27.76 -7.70
C SER A 76 12.89 -27.51 -7.26
N LEU A 77 12.41 -26.28 -7.41
CA LEU A 77 11.02 -25.91 -7.13
C LEU A 77 10.04 -26.73 -7.97
N ALA A 78 10.31 -26.92 -9.27
CA ALA A 78 9.46 -27.70 -10.16
C ALA A 78 9.36 -29.17 -9.71
N GLN A 79 10.46 -29.75 -9.21
CA GLN A 79 10.46 -31.12 -8.67
C GLN A 79 9.67 -31.21 -7.37
N GLU A 80 9.85 -30.26 -6.45
CA GLU A 80 9.16 -30.25 -5.15
C GLU A 80 7.63 -30.01 -5.28
N LEU A 81 7.21 -29.20 -6.26
CA LEU A 81 5.80 -28.99 -6.58
C LEU A 81 5.08 -30.28 -7.01
N GLY A 82 5.81 -31.26 -7.55
CA GLY A 82 5.26 -32.56 -7.95
C GLY A 82 5.05 -33.56 -6.81
N SER A 83 5.54 -33.28 -5.58
CA SER A 83 5.71 -34.32 -4.54
C SER A 83 5.12 -34.00 -3.15
N SER A 84 4.67 -32.78 -2.86
CA SER A 84 4.20 -32.42 -1.51
C SER A 84 2.99 -31.46 -1.50
N CYS A 85 2.38 -31.28 -0.32
CA CYS A 85 1.33 -30.28 -0.04
C CYS A 85 1.78 -28.83 -0.33
N GLY A 86 3.09 -28.58 -0.42
CA GLY A 86 3.66 -27.38 -1.02
C GLY A 86 3.70 -26.12 -0.15
N ARG A 87 3.05 -26.05 1.03
CA ARG A 87 3.00 -24.80 1.83
C ARG A 87 4.37 -24.21 2.17
N GLU A 88 5.38 -25.06 2.35
CA GLU A 88 6.77 -24.64 2.64
C GLU A 88 7.43 -23.96 1.43
N LEU A 89 6.90 -24.18 0.23
CA LEU A 89 7.34 -23.55 -1.02
C LEU A 89 6.89 -22.10 -1.15
N LEU A 90 6.03 -21.60 -0.24
CA LEU A 90 5.61 -20.20 -0.26
C LEU A 90 6.80 -19.24 -0.18
N VAL A 91 7.71 -19.49 0.76
CA VAL A 91 8.90 -18.67 0.99
C VAL A 91 9.85 -18.65 -0.21
N PRO A 92 10.31 -19.78 -0.77
CA PRO A 92 11.19 -19.74 -1.93
C PRO A 92 10.52 -19.11 -3.15
N ILE A 93 9.21 -19.31 -3.38
CA ILE A 93 8.50 -18.63 -4.48
C ILE A 93 8.51 -17.10 -4.28
N LEU A 94 8.27 -16.60 -3.06
CA LEU A 94 8.36 -15.16 -2.77
C LEU A 94 9.77 -14.62 -3.05
N VAL A 95 10.81 -15.34 -2.65
CA VAL A 95 12.20 -14.92 -2.89
C VAL A 95 12.55 -14.92 -4.38
N LEU A 96 12.12 -15.94 -5.13
CA LEU A 96 12.32 -16.03 -6.57
C LEU A 96 11.54 -14.94 -7.34
N MET A 97 10.34 -14.60 -6.88
CA MET A 97 9.59 -13.45 -7.37
C MET A 97 10.36 -12.14 -7.15
N MET A 98 10.92 -11.92 -5.96
CA MET A 98 11.76 -10.75 -5.67
C MET A 98 12.97 -10.69 -6.61
N HIS A 99 13.57 -11.84 -6.94
CA HIS A 99 14.68 -11.93 -7.89
C HIS A 99 14.25 -11.47 -9.29
N ALA A 100 13.17 -12.05 -9.82
CA ALA A 100 12.64 -11.72 -11.13
C ALA A 100 12.27 -10.22 -11.23
N ALA A 101 11.58 -9.69 -10.22
CA ALA A 101 11.22 -8.27 -10.15
C ALA A 101 12.45 -7.34 -10.14
N SER A 102 13.51 -7.70 -9.42
CA SER A 102 14.75 -6.89 -9.34
C SER A 102 15.56 -6.87 -10.65
N HIS A 103 15.34 -7.87 -11.52
CA HIS A 103 15.97 -7.99 -12.84
C HIS A 103 15.08 -7.53 -13.98
N ALA A 104 13.97 -6.86 -13.67
CA ALA A 104 12.98 -6.41 -14.66
C ALA A 104 12.42 -7.56 -15.53
N ASP A 105 12.45 -8.79 -15.04
CA ASP A 105 11.82 -9.95 -15.67
C ASP A 105 10.32 -9.96 -15.31
N GLN A 106 9.54 -9.20 -16.08
CA GLN A 106 8.09 -9.08 -15.88
C GLN A 106 7.37 -10.42 -16.07
N ILE A 107 7.80 -11.23 -17.05
CA ILE A 107 7.17 -12.52 -17.35
C ILE A 107 7.42 -13.50 -16.20
N GLY A 108 8.65 -13.57 -15.70
CA GLY A 108 8.99 -14.37 -14.53
C GLY A 108 8.24 -13.92 -13.28
N ALA A 109 8.21 -12.61 -13.00
CA ALA A 109 7.49 -12.06 -11.85
C ALA A 109 5.99 -12.40 -11.89
N VAL A 110 5.32 -12.25 -13.04
CA VAL A 110 3.92 -12.63 -13.23
C VAL A 110 3.70 -14.14 -13.06
N SER A 111 4.64 -14.96 -13.55
CA SER A 111 4.57 -16.41 -13.39
C SER A 111 4.65 -16.81 -11.92
N HIS A 112 5.54 -16.19 -11.14
CA HIS A 112 5.61 -16.40 -9.69
C HIS A 112 4.34 -15.93 -8.96
N LEU A 113 3.76 -14.79 -9.34
CA LEU A 113 2.48 -14.32 -8.78
C LEU A 113 1.35 -15.34 -8.99
N ARG A 114 1.24 -15.91 -10.19
CA ARG A 114 0.28 -16.99 -10.47
C ARG A 114 0.57 -18.24 -9.63
N GLY A 115 1.85 -18.60 -9.50
CA GLY A 115 2.31 -19.69 -8.63
C GLY A 115 1.90 -19.49 -7.17
N LEU A 116 2.09 -18.29 -6.62
CA LEU A 116 1.67 -17.92 -5.27
C LEU A 116 0.15 -18.08 -5.10
N ALA A 117 -0.63 -17.48 -5.98
CA ALA A 117 -2.10 -17.56 -5.90
C ALA A 117 -2.60 -19.01 -5.94
N ARG A 118 -2.00 -19.85 -6.82
CA ARG A 118 -2.34 -21.27 -6.94
C ARG A 118 -1.92 -22.06 -5.71
N LEU A 119 -0.72 -21.81 -5.19
CA LEU A 119 -0.23 -22.47 -3.98
C LEU A 119 -1.15 -22.18 -2.79
N LEU A 120 -1.49 -20.91 -2.58
CA LEU A 120 -2.42 -20.51 -1.52
C LEU A 120 -3.75 -21.27 -1.65
N HIS A 121 -4.34 -21.29 -2.85
CA HIS A 121 -5.58 -22.04 -3.10
C HIS A 121 -5.49 -23.52 -2.73
N ILE A 122 -4.40 -24.20 -3.12
CA ILE A 122 -4.21 -25.63 -2.85
C ILE A 122 -4.04 -25.88 -1.34
N CYS A 123 -3.24 -25.06 -0.66
CA CYS A 123 -2.95 -25.25 0.76
C CYS A 123 -4.13 -24.86 1.67
N GLY A 124 -4.95 -23.88 1.26
CA GLY A 124 -5.98 -23.28 2.10
C GLY A 124 -5.40 -22.35 3.19
N PRO A 125 -6.22 -21.46 3.78
CA PRO A 125 -5.78 -20.52 4.80
C PRO A 125 -5.31 -21.19 6.11
N GLU A 126 -5.80 -22.39 6.43
CA GLU A 126 -5.44 -23.17 7.61
C GLU A 126 -3.93 -23.51 7.63
N ALA A 127 -3.33 -23.66 6.46
CA ALA A 127 -1.91 -23.99 6.32
C ALA A 127 -0.96 -22.88 6.82
N PHE A 128 -1.46 -21.65 7.01
CA PHE A 128 -0.65 -20.46 7.28
C PHE A 128 -0.89 -19.88 8.69
N GLN A 129 -1.43 -20.67 9.62
CA GLN A 129 -1.74 -20.20 10.98
C GLN A 129 -0.52 -20.02 11.90
N GLN A 130 0.61 -20.61 11.52
CA GLN A 130 1.81 -20.67 12.36
C GLN A 130 2.95 -19.83 11.79
N GLN A 131 3.75 -19.26 12.68
CA GLN A 131 4.97 -18.57 12.28
C GLN A 131 6.03 -19.58 11.82
N PRO A 132 6.88 -19.23 10.82
CA PRO A 132 6.92 -17.95 10.11
C PRO A 132 6.02 -17.87 8.87
N LEU A 133 5.27 -18.92 8.55
CA LEU A 133 4.44 -18.99 7.35
C LEU A 133 3.28 -17.99 7.36
N LEU A 134 2.76 -17.61 8.52
CA LEU A 134 1.77 -16.53 8.63
C LEU A 134 2.33 -15.20 8.07
N ASN A 135 3.56 -14.84 8.43
CA ASN A 135 4.18 -13.60 7.92
C ASN A 135 4.49 -13.69 6.42
N ALA A 136 4.89 -14.87 5.93
CA ALA A 136 5.06 -15.10 4.49
C ALA A 136 3.71 -15.01 3.74
N PHE A 137 2.62 -15.50 4.34
CA PHE A 137 1.28 -15.36 3.80
C PHE A 137 0.86 -13.88 3.71
N GLU A 138 1.10 -13.08 4.74
CA GLU A 138 0.80 -11.65 4.69
C GLU A 138 1.61 -10.91 3.61
N ALA A 139 2.88 -11.26 3.43
CA ALA A 139 3.71 -10.73 2.35
C ALA A 139 3.16 -11.12 0.96
N ALA A 140 2.80 -12.39 0.76
CA ALA A 140 2.20 -12.88 -0.47
C ALA A 140 0.86 -12.18 -0.77
N ARG A 141 0.02 -12.04 0.26
CA ARG A 141 -1.26 -11.35 0.21
C ARG A 141 -1.10 -9.90 -0.23
N ALA A 142 -0.17 -9.16 0.37
CA ALA A 142 0.12 -7.78 -0.01
C ALA A 142 0.58 -7.67 -1.47
N THR A 143 1.43 -8.59 -1.94
CA THR A 143 1.92 -8.59 -3.32
C THR A 143 0.83 -8.92 -4.34
N LEU A 144 0.02 -9.95 -4.07
CA LEU A 144 -1.12 -10.30 -4.91
C LEU A 144 -2.13 -9.15 -5.00
N LEU A 145 -2.35 -8.45 -3.88
CA LEU A 145 -3.21 -7.27 -3.83
C LEU A 145 -2.75 -6.15 -4.78
N VAL A 146 -1.46 -5.83 -4.82
CA VAL A 146 -0.93 -4.82 -5.76
C VAL A 146 -1.17 -5.24 -7.21
N ALA A 147 -0.88 -6.49 -7.54
CA ALA A 147 -1.11 -7.01 -8.90
C ALA A 147 -2.59 -6.98 -9.29
N SER A 148 -3.47 -7.28 -8.35
CA SER A 148 -4.92 -7.26 -8.50
C SER A 148 -5.50 -5.87 -8.68
N LEU A 149 -5.00 -4.88 -7.92
CA LEU A 149 -5.36 -3.47 -8.10
C LEU A 149 -4.96 -2.99 -9.50
N TYR A 150 -3.73 -3.30 -9.93
CA TYR A 150 -3.25 -2.96 -11.28
C TYR A 150 -4.10 -3.60 -12.38
N GLY A 151 -4.40 -4.89 -12.24
CA GLY A 151 -5.20 -5.64 -13.21
C GLY A 151 -6.71 -5.41 -13.15
N LYS A 152 -7.20 -4.69 -12.12
CA LYS A 152 -8.62 -4.59 -11.76
C LYS A 152 -9.28 -5.98 -11.71
N GLN A 153 -8.54 -6.95 -11.16
CA GLN A 153 -8.96 -8.35 -11.12
C GLN A 153 -9.29 -8.74 -9.68
N PRO A 154 -10.46 -9.30 -9.42
CA PRO A 154 -10.85 -9.63 -8.05
C PRO A 154 -10.01 -10.76 -7.47
N LEU A 155 -9.83 -10.75 -6.15
CA LEU A 155 -9.01 -11.73 -5.44
C LEU A 155 -9.87 -12.57 -4.52
N PHE A 156 -9.66 -13.88 -4.57
CA PHE A 156 -10.18 -14.84 -3.58
C PHE A 156 -9.86 -14.47 -2.13
N LEU A 157 -8.80 -13.66 -1.91
CA LEU A 157 -8.38 -13.16 -0.60
C LEU A 157 -9.40 -12.19 0.03
N GLU A 158 -10.42 -11.74 -0.71
CA GLU A 158 -11.52 -10.95 -0.15
C GLU A 158 -12.55 -11.78 0.65
N GLU A 159 -12.57 -13.10 0.48
CA GLU A 159 -13.48 -13.99 1.22
C GLU A 159 -13.15 -14.02 2.72
N GLU A 160 -14.18 -14.14 3.56
CA GLU A 160 -14.04 -14.09 5.01
C GLU A 160 -13.04 -15.12 5.57
N ARG A 161 -13.01 -16.32 4.99
CA ARG A 161 -12.06 -17.37 5.39
C ARG A 161 -10.60 -16.92 5.26
N TRP A 162 -10.27 -16.14 4.23
CA TRP A 162 -8.89 -15.67 4.00
C TRP A 162 -8.50 -14.50 4.90
N ARG A 163 -9.49 -13.80 5.48
CA ARG A 163 -9.30 -12.70 6.43
C ARG A 163 -9.25 -13.18 7.88
N ALA A 164 -9.97 -14.24 8.22
CA ALA A 164 -10.11 -14.74 9.59
C ALA A 164 -9.24 -15.97 9.90
N VAL A 165 -9.27 -16.99 9.05
CA VAL A 165 -8.68 -18.31 9.35
C VAL A 165 -7.16 -18.29 9.56
N PRO A 166 -6.34 -17.52 8.81
CA PRO A 166 -4.90 -17.45 9.07
C PRO A 166 -4.56 -16.95 10.48
N PHE A 167 -5.45 -16.21 11.12
CA PHE A 167 -5.27 -15.66 12.47
C PHE A 167 -6.03 -16.45 13.54
N ALA A 168 -6.74 -17.53 13.20
CA ALA A 168 -7.62 -18.24 14.12
C ALA A 168 -6.86 -18.89 15.29
N ALA A 169 -5.62 -19.37 15.06
CA ALA A 169 -4.79 -19.96 16.12
C ALA A 169 -4.21 -18.93 17.09
N ASN A 170 -4.09 -17.67 16.66
CA ASN A 170 -3.58 -16.57 17.47
C ASN A 170 -4.14 -15.24 16.97
N SER A 171 -5.32 -14.84 17.45
CA SER A 171 -5.97 -13.62 16.98
C SER A 171 -5.16 -12.34 17.27
N ALA A 172 -4.32 -12.38 18.30
CA ALA A 172 -3.46 -11.25 18.68
C ALA A 172 -2.32 -10.99 17.67
N SER A 173 -2.04 -11.90 16.73
CA SER A 173 -1.07 -11.66 15.67
C SER A 173 -1.61 -10.79 14.53
N LYS A 174 -2.93 -10.54 14.48
CA LYS A 174 -3.54 -9.69 13.46
C LYS A 174 -3.27 -8.22 13.74
N THR A 175 -2.40 -7.63 12.93
CA THR A 175 -1.92 -6.25 13.15
C THR A 175 -2.91 -5.22 12.59
N PRO A 176 -2.81 -3.92 12.98
CA PRO A 176 -3.58 -2.87 12.34
C PRO A 176 -3.37 -2.80 10.82
N GLN A 177 -2.15 -3.09 10.33
CA GLN A 177 -1.87 -3.22 8.89
C GLN A 177 -2.67 -4.37 8.25
N SER A 178 -2.76 -5.53 8.92
CA SER A 178 -3.53 -6.68 8.45
C SER A 178 -5.02 -6.33 8.25
N TYR A 179 -5.60 -5.54 9.17
CA TYR A 179 -6.97 -5.04 9.02
C TYR A 179 -7.14 -4.04 7.88
N LEU A 180 -6.14 -3.18 7.63
CA LEU A 180 -6.18 -2.30 6.45
C LEU A 180 -6.12 -3.10 5.14
N LEU A 181 -5.30 -4.15 5.09
CA LEU A 181 -5.29 -5.07 3.95
C LEU A 181 -6.64 -5.77 3.77
N ASP A 182 -7.42 -6.02 4.84
CA ASP A 182 -8.75 -6.66 4.74
C ASP A 182 -9.78 -5.75 4.08
N ILE A 183 -9.62 -4.45 4.26
CA ILE A 183 -10.46 -3.42 3.63
C ILE A 183 -10.01 -3.24 2.17
N LEU A 184 -8.70 -3.08 1.94
CA LEU A 184 -8.15 -2.79 0.62
C LEU A 184 -8.34 -3.96 -0.36
N VAL A 185 -8.35 -5.22 0.11
CA VAL A 185 -8.53 -6.40 -0.76
C VAL A 185 -9.90 -6.47 -1.46
N ALA A 186 -10.91 -5.75 -0.95
CA ALA A 186 -12.22 -5.67 -1.58
C ALA A 186 -12.30 -4.62 -2.71
N VAL A 187 -11.35 -3.69 -2.77
CA VAL A 187 -11.32 -2.60 -3.77
C VAL A 187 -11.20 -3.14 -5.20
N PRO A 188 -10.31 -4.11 -5.54
CA PRO A 188 -10.20 -4.65 -6.88
C PRO A 188 -11.51 -5.17 -7.49
N ARG A 189 -12.44 -5.72 -6.68
CA ARG A 189 -13.76 -6.11 -7.19
C ARG A 189 -14.62 -4.92 -7.56
N ILE A 190 -14.61 -3.85 -6.77
CA ILE A 190 -15.33 -2.63 -7.13
C ILE A 190 -14.77 -2.07 -8.46
N LEU A 191 -13.45 -2.08 -8.63
CA LEU A 191 -12.81 -1.65 -9.88
C LEU A 191 -13.20 -2.51 -11.08
N HIS A 192 -13.26 -3.83 -10.90
CA HIS A 192 -13.68 -4.78 -11.92
C HIS A 192 -15.13 -4.55 -12.34
N ASP A 193 -16.03 -4.52 -11.37
CA ASP A 193 -17.46 -4.37 -11.60
C ASP A 193 -17.75 -2.99 -12.24
N HIS A 194 -17.08 -1.92 -11.79
CA HIS A 194 -17.17 -0.59 -12.39
C HIS A 194 -16.67 -0.55 -13.84
N ALA A 195 -15.56 -1.22 -14.16
CA ALA A 195 -15.05 -1.27 -15.53
C ALA A 195 -16.03 -1.99 -16.47
N ALA A 196 -16.68 -3.06 -16.00
CA ALA A 196 -17.71 -3.77 -16.77
C ALA A 196 -18.94 -2.87 -17.06
N TYR A 197 -19.31 -1.99 -16.12
CA TYR A 197 -20.33 -0.96 -16.33
C TYR A 197 -19.93 0.05 -17.41
N GLU A 198 -18.71 0.58 -17.36
CA GLU A 198 -18.23 1.56 -18.35
C GLU A 198 -18.17 0.97 -19.77
N SER A 199 -17.90 -0.33 -19.92
CA SER A 199 -17.75 -0.97 -21.23
C SER A 199 -19.05 -1.24 -22.00
N SER A 200 -20.24 -0.98 -21.43
CA SER A 200 -21.57 -1.16 -22.07
C SER A 200 -21.89 -2.58 -22.59
N ASP A 201 -21.03 -3.57 -22.31
CA ASP A 201 -21.23 -4.97 -22.66
C ASP A 201 -21.90 -5.70 -21.49
N ASP A 202 -23.04 -6.35 -21.79
CA ASP A 202 -23.82 -7.31 -21.01
C ASP A 202 -25.05 -6.82 -20.19
N THR A 203 -25.95 -7.74 -19.88
CA THR A 203 -27.29 -7.50 -19.29
C THR A 203 -27.38 -7.95 -17.82
N GLN A 204 -26.23 -8.23 -17.19
CA GLN A 204 -26.11 -8.77 -15.83
C GLN A 204 -25.15 -7.96 -14.93
N HIS A 205 -25.18 -6.63 -15.01
CA HIS A 205 -24.32 -5.83 -14.14
C HIS A 205 -24.85 -5.72 -12.70
N THR A 206 -23.92 -5.71 -11.72
CA THR A 206 -24.20 -5.45 -10.29
C THR A 206 -24.78 -4.06 -10.07
N PRO A 207 -26.08 -3.87 -9.81
CA PRO A 207 -26.76 -2.57 -9.91
C PRO A 207 -25.91 -1.39 -9.45
N TYR A 208 -25.83 -0.30 -10.21
CA TYR A 208 -24.91 0.82 -9.92
C TYR A 208 -24.99 1.33 -8.46
N GLY A 209 -26.21 1.36 -7.88
CA GLY A 209 -26.43 1.69 -6.47
C GLY A 209 -25.79 0.70 -5.47
N GLU A 210 -25.67 -0.58 -5.82
CA GLU A 210 -24.96 -1.59 -5.03
C GLU A 210 -23.44 -1.35 -5.03
N LEU A 211 -22.85 -0.89 -6.14
CA LEU A 211 -21.43 -0.51 -6.18
C LEU A 211 -21.13 0.70 -5.28
N LEU A 212 -21.98 1.72 -5.34
CA LEU A 212 -21.92 2.85 -4.43
C LEU A 212 -22.03 2.40 -2.97
N ARG A 213 -23.04 1.59 -2.64
CA ARG A 213 -23.26 1.07 -1.28
C ARG A 213 -22.08 0.24 -0.76
N ARG A 214 -21.47 -0.59 -1.60
CA ARG A 214 -20.25 -1.36 -1.25
C ARG A 214 -19.06 -0.44 -0.98
N THR A 215 -18.89 0.61 -1.78
CA THR A 215 -17.83 1.60 -1.60
C THR A 215 -18.02 2.38 -0.29
N GLU A 216 -19.25 2.82 -0.01
CA GLU A 216 -19.62 3.48 1.25
C GLU A 216 -19.39 2.57 2.46
N ALA A 217 -19.77 1.28 2.38
CA ALA A 217 -19.55 0.32 3.46
C ALA A 217 -18.06 0.10 3.76
N LEU A 218 -17.20 0.07 2.73
CA LEU A 218 -15.75 0.03 2.92
C LEU A 218 -15.23 1.34 3.53
N LEU A 219 -15.75 2.49 3.12
CA LEU A 219 -15.34 3.79 3.65
C LEU A 219 -15.71 3.93 5.14
N VAL A 220 -16.91 3.51 5.53
CA VAL A 220 -17.33 3.43 6.94
C VAL A 220 -16.40 2.49 7.73
N SER A 221 -16.06 1.33 7.17
CA SER A 221 -15.14 0.37 7.82
C SER A 221 -13.75 0.98 8.01
N LEU A 222 -13.25 1.70 7.01
CA LEU A 222 -11.96 2.39 7.05
C LEU A 222 -11.94 3.53 8.08
N TYR A 223 -13.01 4.32 8.14
CA TYR A 223 -13.14 5.37 9.15
C TYR A 223 -13.27 4.81 10.58
N ARG A 224 -13.97 3.70 10.77
CA ARG A 224 -14.00 3.00 12.07
C ARG A 224 -12.62 2.50 12.48
N TRP A 225 -11.86 1.93 11.53
CA TRP A 225 -10.47 1.57 11.76
C TRP A 225 -9.65 2.79 12.21
N ARG A 226 -9.83 3.96 11.56
CA ARG A 226 -9.10 5.18 11.91
C ARG A 226 -9.42 5.72 13.30
N TRP A 227 -10.67 5.64 13.71
CA TRP A 227 -11.10 5.97 15.07
C TRP A 227 -10.45 5.04 16.10
N GLN A 228 -10.47 3.73 15.85
CA GLN A 228 -9.81 2.75 16.70
C GLN A 228 -8.30 3.00 16.76
N TRP A 229 -7.66 3.25 15.62
CA TRP A 229 -6.23 3.56 15.57
C TRP A 229 -5.90 4.84 16.36
N GLN A 230 -6.71 5.90 16.24
CA GLN A 230 -6.54 7.13 17.03
C GLN A 230 -6.60 6.82 18.53
N ALA A 231 -7.54 5.97 18.94
CA ALA A 231 -7.75 5.63 20.34
C ALA A 231 -6.58 4.86 20.97
N HIS A 232 -5.85 4.08 20.19
CA HIS A 232 -4.76 3.24 20.69
C HIS A 232 -3.37 3.86 20.49
N SER A 233 -3.22 4.72 19.48
CA SER A 233 -1.90 5.14 18.98
C SER A 233 -1.78 6.63 18.70
N GLY A 234 -2.88 7.40 18.78
CA GLY A 234 -2.88 8.82 18.41
C GLY A 234 -1.99 9.70 19.29
N ASP A 235 -1.81 9.32 20.56
CA ASP A 235 -0.95 9.99 21.54
C ASP A 235 0.56 9.87 21.22
N GLN A 236 0.93 8.95 20.33
CA GLN A 236 2.29 8.74 19.87
C GLN A 236 2.60 9.52 18.58
N VAL A 237 1.73 10.44 18.17
CA VAL A 237 1.93 11.31 17.00
C VAL A 237 1.95 12.77 17.42
N GLU A 238 3.04 13.45 17.08
CA GLU A 238 3.28 14.83 17.49
C GLU A 238 3.83 15.67 16.34
N LEU A 239 3.81 17.00 16.49
CA LEU A 239 4.55 17.91 15.63
C LEU A 239 5.97 18.09 16.17
N ASP A 240 6.95 18.06 15.28
CA ASP A 240 8.33 18.44 15.58
C ASP A 240 8.38 19.95 15.90
N ALA A 241 8.61 20.29 17.17
CA ALA A 241 8.61 21.66 17.67
C ALA A 241 9.74 22.54 17.11
N GLY A 242 10.70 21.97 16.36
CA GLY A 242 11.92 22.65 15.94
C GLY A 242 11.81 23.63 14.75
N ILE A 243 10.64 23.79 14.11
CA ILE A 243 10.51 24.60 12.86
C ILE A 243 9.52 25.76 12.98
N SER A 244 8.57 25.70 13.92
CA SER A 244 7.52 26.74 14.07
C SER A 244 8.05 28.10 14.56
N SER A 245 9.28 28.17 15.11
CA SER A 245 9.80 29.39 15.73
C SER A 245 10.55 30.37 14.79
N GLN A 246 10.82 30.05 13.52
CA GLN A 246 11.69 30.89 12.67
C GLN A 246 11.00 31.72 11.57
N LEU A 247 9.68 31.64 11.40
CA LEU A 247 8.97 32.33 10.30
C LEU A 247 7.91 33.33 10.78
N ASN A 248 8.10 33.94 11.96
CA ASN A 248 7.36 35.14 12.35
C ASN A 248 7.94 36.38 11.64
N GLY A 249 7.65 36.52 10.35
CA GLY A 249 8.00 37.72 9.59
C GLY A 249 7.02 37.98 8.46
N ARG A 250 6.11 38.95 8.68
CA ARG A 250 5.33 39.83 7.76
C ARG A 250 4.87 39.37 6.35
N ALA A 251 5.12 38.13 5.93
CA ALA A 251 4.73 37.57 4.63
C ALA A 251 3.46 36.70 4.73
N THR A 252 2.67 36.87 5.79
CA THR A 252 1.53 36.02 6.13
C THR A 252 0.20 36.53 5.58
N GLU A 253 0.14 37.75 5.05
CA GLU A 253 -1.14 38.38 4.64
C GLU A 253 -1.37 38.42 3.12
N THR A 254 -0.38 38.06 2.28
CA THR A 254 -0.47 38.22 0.81
C THR A 254 -0.41 36.94 -0.01
N LEU A 255 -0.32 35.76 0.60
CA LEU A 255 -0.28 34.46 -0.10
C LEU A 255 -1.50 33.60 0.30
N GLY A 256 -2.60 33.79 -0.42
CA GLY A 256 -3.76 32.89 -0.35
C GLY A 256 -3.37 31.46 -0.75
N SER A 257 -3.77 30.49 0.10
CA SER A 257 -3.86 29.02 -0.03
C SER A 257 -2.80 28.17 -0.77
N ILE A 258 -1.82 28.76 -1.46
CA ILE A 258 -0.97 28.05 -2.44
C ILE A 258 0.45 27.78 -1.89
N GLY A 259 0.80 28.27 -0.69
CA GLY A 259 2.14 28.09 -0.08
C GLY A 259 2.22 27.20 1.18
N THR A 260 1.16 26.48 1.55
CA THR A 260 0.99 25.87 2.90
C THR A 260 1.72 24.55 3.13
N SER A 261 2.34 23.95 2.11
CA SER A 261 2.97 22.62 2.22
C SER A 261 4.13 22.57 3.22
N ARG A 262 4.92 23.66 3.36
CA ARG A 262 5.97 23.78 4.38
C ARG A 262 5.48 24.27 5.75
N GLN A 263 4.23 24.74 5.84
CA GLN A 263 3.67 25.33 7.07
C GLN A 263 2.97 24.29 7.96
N SER A 264 2.57 23.14 7.41
CA SER A 264 2.12 22.00 8.22
C SER A 264 3.34 21.36 8.87
N GLY A 265 3.51 21.52 10.18
CA GLY A 265 4.69 21.03 10.91
C GLY A 265 5.00 19.54 10.64
N ARG A 266 6.28 19.18 10.79
CA ARG A 266 6.74 17.80 10.54
C ARG A 266 6.13 16.85 11.54
N LEU A 267 5.62 15.72 11.08
CA LEU A 267 5.08 14.68 11.95
C LEU A 267 6.21 13.88 12.59
N ARG A 268 6.04 13.54 13.87
CA ARG A 268 6.89 12.64 14.64
C ARG A 268 6.04 11.48 15.13
N PHE A 269 6.52 10.26 14.93
CA PHE A 269 5.84 9.04 15.36
C PHE A 269 6.65 8.34 16.46
N GLY A 270 5.95 7.73 17.42
CA GLY A 270 6.56 6.93 18.48
C GLY A 270 7.13 5.59 17.98
N LYS A 271 6.56 5.04 16.89
CA LYS A 271 7.00 3.77 16.26
C LYS A 271 6.96 3.86 14.75
N PHE A 272 7.70 2.95 14.10
CA PHE A 272 7.79 2.92 12.65
C PHE A 272 6.50 2.45 12.00
N THR A 273 5.91 1.38 12.53
CA THR A 273 4.63 0.83 12.10
C THR A 273 3.49 1.86 12.08
N LEU A 274 3.43 2.78 13.05
CA LEU A 274 2.38 3.81 13.10
C LEU A 274 2.38 4.73 11.88
N ALA A 275 3.57 5.14 11.42
CA ALA A 275 3.69 5.98 10.24
C ALA A 275 3.26 5.21 8.98
N THR A 276 3.65 3.94 8.86
CA THR A 276 3.32 3.11 7.70
C THR A 276 1.85 2.69 7.66
N GLU A 277 1.25 2.45 8.82
CA GLU A 277 -0.19 2.21 8.98
C GLU A 277 -1.00 3.43 8.53
N LEU A 278 -0.60 4.62 8.95
CA LEU A 278 -1.25 5.86 8.51
C LEU A 278 -1.11 6.08 7.00
N MET A 279 0.07 5.80 6.43
CA MET A 279 0.28 5.86 4.99
C MET A 279 -0.65 4.87 4.23
N LEU A 280 -0.78 3.63 4.71
CA LEU A 280 -1.63 2.62 4.08
C LEU A 280 -3.13 2.95 4.25
N TYR A 281 -3.53 3.50 5.39
CA TYR A 281 -4.87 4.04 5.61
C TYR A 281 -5.19 5.11 4.56
N ASN A 282 -4.30 6.09 4.38
CA ASN A 282 -4.52 7.17 3.43
C ASN A 282 -4.52 6.69 1.98
N ALA A 283 -3.69 5.71 1.61
CA ALA A 283 -3.74 5.09 0.30
C ALA A 283 -5.09 4.37 0.04
N THR A 284 -5.61 3.67 1.05
CA THR A 284 -6.92 3.03 0.97
C THR A 284 -8.04 4.07 0.87
N LEU A 285 -7.94 5.16 1.63
CA LEU A 285 -8.88 6.28 1.59
C LEU A 285 -8.89 6.91 0.20
N MET A 286 -7.72 7.16 -0.40
CA MET A 286 -7.61 7.71 -1.75
C MET A 286 -8.35 6.86 -2.80
N TRP A 287 -8.25 5.52 -2.73
CA TRP A 287 -9.02 4.64 -3.61
C TRP A 287 -10.53 4.83 -3.46
N LEU A 288 -11.03 4.84 -2.23
CA LEU A 288 -12.46 4.94 -1.96
C LEU A 288 -13.02 6.32 -2.31
N LEU A 289 -12.28 7.39 -2.01
CA LEU A 289 -12.65 8.76 -2.40
C LEU A 289 -12.66 8.90 -3.93
N ALA A 290 -11.61 8.47 -4.62
CA ALA A 290 -11.55 8.51 -6.08
C ALA A 290 -12.71 7.74 -6.73
N LEU A 291 -13.08 6.57 -6.18
CA LEU A 291 -14.20 5.79 -6.67
C LEU A 291 -15.55 6.48 -6.45
N LEU A 292 -15.78 7.08 -5.28
CA LEU A 292 -17.01 7.84 -5.03
C LEU A 292 -17.14 9.05 -5.96
N TRP A 293 -16.06 9.82 -6.13
CA TRP A 293 -16.03 10.96 -7.05
C TRP A 293 -16.23 10.53 -8.50
N LYS A 294 -15.65 9.40 -8.91
CA LYS A 294 -15.84 8.88 -10.26
C LYS A 294 -17.26 8.39 -10.50
N MET A 295 -17.90 7.79 -9.49
CA MET A 295 -19.24 7.22 -9.63
C MET A 295 -20.38 8.23 -9.44
N ASP A 296 -20.24 9.17 -8.50
CA ASP A 296 -21.29 10.15 -8.20
C ASP A 296 -20.65 11.51 -7.89
N PRO A 297 -20.15 12.24 -8.90
CA PRO A 297 -19.47 13.51 -8.67
C PRO A 297 -20.32 14.53 -7.91
N LEU A 298 -21.63 14.58 -8.16
CA LEU A 298 -22.53 15.55 -7.51
C LEU A 298 -22.88 15.16 -6.07
N GLY A 299 -23.00 13.85 -5.78
CA GLY A 299 -23.35 13.34 -4.46
C GLY A 299 -22.16 12.93 -3.58
N ALA A 300 -20.95 12.82 -4.13
CA ALA A 300 -19.78 12.27 -3.44
C ALA A 300 -19.51 12.94 -2.10
N ASN A 301 -19.54 14.28 -2.04
CA ASN A 301 -19.29 15.02 -0.81
C ASN A 301 -20.28 14.62 0.32
N GLN A 302 -21.58 14.66 0.03
CA GLN A 302 -22.62 14.29 0.99
C GLN A 302 -22.47 12.83 1.46
N ARG A 303 -22.10 11.92 0.56
CA ARG A 303 -21.86 10.50 0.89
C ARG A 303 -20.65 10.33 1.79
N ILE A 304 -19.56 11.03 1.52
CA ILE A 304 -18.34 11.01 2.34
C ILE A 304 -18.66 11.50 3.76
N GLU A 305 -19.38 12.62 3.88
CA GLU A 305 -19.82 13.15 5.18
C GLU A 305 -20.77 12.20 5.92
N ALA A 306 -21.71 11.58 5.21
CA ALA A 306 -22.63 10.59 5.79
C ALA A 306 -21.87 9.34 6.29
N CYS A 307 -20.88 8.86 5.53
CA CYS A 307 -20.01 7.76 5.95
C CYS A 307 -19.21 8.11 7.20
N ALA A 308 -18.64 9.32 7.27
CA ALA A 308 -17.89 9.80 8.43
C ALA A 308 -18.78 9.90 9.69
N THR A 309 -19.99 10.43 9.52
CA THR A 309 -20.98 10.50 10.60
C THR A 309 -21.35 9.10 11.10
N THR A 310 -21.63 8.17 10.19
CA THR A 310 -21.97 6.77 10.51
C THR A 310 -20.83 6.00 11.19
N ALA A 311 -19.58 6.39 10.92
CA ALA A 311 -18.39 5.78 11.51
C ALA A 311 -18.03 6.35 12.89
N THR A 312 -18.64 7.46 13.30
CA THR A 312 -18.31 8.14 14.57
C THR A 312 -18.74 7.27 15.76
N PRO A 313 -17.85 6.98 16.72
CA PRO A 313 -18.20 6.22 17.92
C PRO A 313 -19.22 6.96 18.80
N ALA A 314 -20.15 6.23 19.41
CA ALA A 314 -21.17 6.81 20.30
C ALA A 314 -20.58 7.38 21.60
N GLU A 315 -19.49 6.78 22.10
CA GLU A 315 -18.73 7.24 23.26
C GLU A 315 -17.28 7.49 22.85
N VAL A 316 -16.87 8.76 22.81
CA VAL A 316 -15.48 9.17 22.59
C VAL A 316 -14.99 9.78 23.90
N PRO A 317 -14.12 9.12 24.68
CA PRO A 317 -13.73 9.70 25.95
C PRO A 317 -12.94 11.02 25.74
N LEU A 318 -12.82 11.87 26.76
CA LEU A 318 -12.27 13.23 26.62
C LEU A 318 -10.81 13.30 26.15
N LYS A 319 -9.99 12.28 26.45
CA LYS A 319 -8.59 12.18 25.96
C LYS A 319 -8.45 11.85 24.47
N TYR A 320 -9.57 11.81 23.74
CA TYR A 320 -9.69 11.30 22.36
C TYR A 320 -10.26 12.34 21.37
N LEU A 321 -10.41 13.60 21.79
CA LEU A 321 -11.05 14.66 20.97
C LEU A 321 -10.07 15.43 20.08
N GLY A 322 -8.76 15.34 20.34
CA GLY A 322 -7.72 15.95 19.51
C GLY A 322 -7.29 14.99 18.40
N PHE A 323 -7.67 15.27 17.16
CA PHE A 323 -7.04 14.63 16.00
C PHE A 323 -5.74 15.30 15.60
N GLU A 324 -5.53 16.56 16.01
CA GLU A 324 -4.29 17.29 15.81
C GLU A 324 -3.08 16.46 16.29
N PRO A 325 -2.04 16.29 15.45
CA PRO A 325 -1.78 17.00 14.19
C PRO A 325 -2.27 16.31 12.90
N LEU A 326 -3.06 15.25 13.05
CA LEU A 326 -3.61 14.43 11.98
C LEU A 326 -5.04 14.85 11.62
N ARG A 327 -5.52 14.40 10.46
CA ARG A 327 -6.91 14.64 10.06
C ARG A 327 -7.88 13.63 10.68
N ARG A 328 -9.07 14.10 11.04
CA ARG A 328 -10.19 13.25 11.47
C ARG A 328 -10.88 12.55 10.29
N PRO A 329 -11.52 11.39 10.49
CA PRO A 329 -12.43 10.80 9.52
C PRO A 329 -13.43 11.83 8.98
N GLY A 330 -13.60 11.87 7.65
CA GLY A 330 -14.47 12.83 6.97
C GLY A 330 -13.93 14.26 6.81
N ALA A 331 -12.77 14.61 7.37
CA ALA A 331 -12.18 15.93 7.14
C ALA A 331 -11.55 16.08 5.74
N SER A 332 -11.20 14.97 5.10
CA SER A 332 -10.68 14.94 3.74
C SER A 332 -11.78 14.50 2.79
N VAL A 333 -12.19 15.38 1.88
CA VAL A 333 -13.14 15.08 0.81
C VAL A 333 -12.41 14.88 -0.53
N SER A 334 -11.27 15.57 -0.71
CA SER A 334 -10.37 15.42 -1.86
C SER A 334 -9.36 14.29 -1.64
N VAL A 335 -8.86 13.70 -2.74
CA VAL A 335 -7.72 12.75 -2.71
C VAL A 335 -6.39 13.45 -2.40
N ARG A 336 -6.32 14.78 -2.51
CA ARG A 336 -5.11 15.59 -2.25
C ARG A 336 -4.69 15.57 -0.78
N ASP A 337 -5.64 15.73 0.13
CA ASP A 337 -5.35 15.74 1.56
C ASP A 337 -4.68 14.46 2.08
N PRO A 338 -5.20 13.25 1.81
CA PRO A 338 -4.52 12.02 2.19
C PRO A 338 -3.18 11.83 1.47
N ALA A 339 -3.03 12.31 0.22
CA ALA A 339 -1.74 12.29 -0.48
C ALA A 339 -0.68 13.13 0.26
N MET A 340 -1.05 14.33 0.71
CA MET A 340 -0.15 15.18 1.49
C MET A 340 0.19 14.58 2.86
N GLU A 341 -0.78 13.96 3.54
CA GLU A 341 -0.52 13.28 4.81
C GLU A 341 0.40 12.05 4.65
N ILE A 342 0.30 11.32 3.54
CA ILE A 342 1.27 10.26 3.17
C ILE A 342 2.69 10.83 3.10
N PHE A 343 2.92 11.96 2.42
CA PHE A 343 4.27 12.52 2.33
C PHE A 343 4.79 13.06 3.67
N ARG A 344 3.91 13.63 4.52
CA ARG A 344 4.29 14.05 5.88
C ARG A 344 4.72 12.85 6.73
N ALA A 345 3.99 11.74 6.67
CA ALA A 345 4.37 10.50 7.34
C ALA A 345 5.66 9.90 6.74
N PHE A 346 5.76 9.90 5.41
CA PHE A 346 6.92 9.38 4.69
C PHE A 346 8.20 10.15 5.01
N GLU A 347 8.13 11.47 5.21
CA GLU A 347 9.28 12.26 5.63
C GLU A 347 9.90 11.73 6.94
N TRP A 348 9.07 11.36 7.92
CA TRP A 348 9.56 10.75 9.16
C TRP A 348 10.13 9.35 8.88
N VAL A 349 9.42 8.54 8.09
CA VAL A 349 9.83 7.18 7.71
C VAL A 349 11.22 7.17 7.06
N THR A 350 11.49 8.05 6.11
CA THR A 350 12.79 8.12 5.41
C THR A 350 13.99 8.37 6.34
N ARG A 351 13.77 8.94 7.52
CA ARG A 351 14.84 9.20 8.51
C ARG A 351 15.05 8.04 9.48
N HIS A 352 14.08 7.14 9.60
CA HIS A 352 14.05 6.10 10.63
C HIS A 352 14.05 4.67 10.07
N HIS A 353 13.80 4.50 8.77
CA HIS A 353 13.71 3.20 8.09
C HIS A 353 14.91 2.26 8.28
N SER A 354 16.13 2.79 8.38
CA SER A 354 17.35 1.99 8.60
C SER A 354 17.36 1.31 9.97
N ARG A 355 16.70 1.91 10.97
CA ARG A 355 16.65 1.42 12.37
C ARG A 355 15.48 0.47 12.62
N SER A 356 14.44 0.48 11.79
CA SER A 356 13.27 -0.39 11.97
C SER A 356 13.55 -1.82 11.54
N LYS A 357 13.12 -2.79 12.37
CA LYS A 357 13.07 -4.22 12.03
C LYS A 357 11.63 -4.74 11.94
N GLU A 358 10.67 -3.84 11.99
CA GLU A 358 9.24 -4.20 11.96
C GLU A 358 8.83 -4.55 10.53
N PRO A 359 7.93 -5.53 10.33
CA PRO A 359 7.37 -5.81 9.03
C PRO A 359 6.58 -4.60 8.52
N THR A 360 6.74 -4.30 7.24
CA THR A 360 5.95 -3.28 6.57
C THR A 360 5.51 -3.79 5.23
N PHE A 361 4.20 -3.93 5.08
CA PHE A 361 3.60 -4.29 3.81
C PHE A 361 3.36 -3.02 2.99
N LEU A 362 3.51 -3.13 1.67
CA LEU A 362 3.18 -2.05 0.74
C LEU A 362 3.97 -0.75 0.97
N TYR A 363 5.20 -0.81 1.50
CA TYR A 363 5.98 0.36 1.93
C TYR A 363 6.00 1.55 0.94
N LEU A 364 6.27 1.31 -0.36
CA LEU A 364 6.31 2.38 -1.38
C LEU A 364 4.97 2.62 -2.10
N PHE A 365 4.01 1.71 -1.97
CA PHE A 365 2.74 1.78 -2.69
C PHE A 365 1.94 3.06 -2.36
N PRO A 366 1.76 3.46 -1.08
CA PRO A 366 1.13 4.74 -0.75
C PRO A 366 1.84 5.94 -1.36
N VAL A 367 3.18 5.93 -1.39
CA VAL A 367 3.98 7.04 -1.92
C VAL A 367 3.76 7.19 -3.43
N GLY A 368 3.75 6.07 -4.16
CA GLY A 368 3.47 6.11 -5.60
C GLY A 368 2.04 6.58 -5.90
N MET A 369 1.05 6.19 -5.09
CA MET A 369 -0.33 6.68 -5.23
C MET A 369 -0.43 8.19 -4.93
N ALA A 370 0.25 8.65 -3.88
CA ALA A 370 0.28 10.06 -3.53
C ALA A 370 0.93 10.91 -4.64
N LEU A 371 2.00 10.39 -5.27
CA LEU A 371 2.69 11.07 -6.37
C LEU A 371 1.79 11.33 -7.57
N SER A 372 0.87 10.40 -7.92
CA SER A 372 -0.04 10.60 -9.05
C SER A 372 -1.12 11.66 -8.80
N VAL A 373 -1.30 12.08 -7.55
CA VAL A 373 -2.27 13.13 -7.18
C VAL A 373 -1.64 14.52 -7.22
N ILE A 374 -0.35 14.63 -6.88
CA ILE A 374 0.36 15.91 -6.81
C ILE A 374 1.23 16.15 -8.06
N GLU A 375 1.00 15.42 -9.15
CA GLU A 375 1.84 15.46 -10.34
C GLU A 375 1.88 16.86 -10.98
N GLU A 376 0.76 17.57 -10.92
CA GLU A 376 0.59 18.92 -11.45
C GLU A 376 1.00 20.04 -10.47
N GLU A 377 1.49 19.69 -9.27
CA GLU A 377 1.95 20.63 -8.24
C GLU A 377 3.48 20.64 -8.14
N PRO A 378 4.20 21.58 -8.79
CA PRO A 378 5.66 21.51 -8.92
C PRO A 378 6.40 21.49 -7.58
N GLU A 379 5.92 22.26 -6.61
CA GLU A 379 6.55 22.33 -5.28
C GLU A 379 6.36 21.03 -4.48
N ALA A 380 5.14 20.49 -4.47
CA ALA A 380 4.83 19.24 -3.79
C ALA A 380 5.57 18.06 -4.45
N LYS A 381 5.59 18.01 -5.78
CA LYS A 381 6.31 17.00 -6.56
C LYS A 381 7.81 17.06 -6.28
N SER A 382 8.39 18.25 -6.28
CA SER A 382 9.81 18.47 -5.95
C SER A 382 10.14 18.01 -4.52
N TRP A 383 9.27 18.32 -3.55
CA TRP A 383 9.42 17.84 -2.18
C TRP A 383 9.37 16.32 -2.08
N ALA A 384 8.37 15.69 -2.70
CA ALA A 384 8.19 14.23 -2.71
C ALA A 384 9.38 13.50 -3.36
N ILE A 385 9.84 13.97 -4.52
CA ILE A 385 11.05 13.45 -5.18
C ILE A 385 12.28 13.65 -4.27
N GLY A 386 12.38 14.81 -3.62
CA GLY A 386 13.42 15.09 -2.63
C GLY A 386 13.41 14.10 -1.46
N LEU A 387 12.25 13.65 -0.98
CA LEU A 387 12.13 12.61 0.05
C LEU A 387 12.61 11.25 -0.46
N LEU A 388 12.18 10.83 -1.65
CA LEU A 388 12.58 9.56 -2.26
C LEU A 388 14.09 9.49 -2.51
N ASN A 389 14.70 10.60 -2.91
CA ASN A 389 16.12 10.68 -3.20
C ASN A 389 17.02 10.73 -1.94
N ARG A 390 16.45 10.80 -0.72
CA ARG A 390 17.24 10.72 0.53
C ARG A 390 17.88 9.35 0.74
N SER A 391 17.37 8.32 0.08
CA SER A 391 17.87 6.96 0.18
C SER A 391 18.12 6.41 -1.22
N PRO A 392 19.31 5.84 -1.51
CA PRO A 392 19.62 5.28 -2.82
C PRO A 392 18.70 4.11 -3.21
N ILE A 393 18.08 3.45 -2.22
CA ILE A 393 17.13 2.34 -2.42
C ILE A 393 15.80 2.81 -3.01
N THR A 394 15.40 4.03 -2.66
CA THR A 394 14.12 4.64 -3.09
C THR A 394 14.32 5.69 -4.18
N ALA A 395 15.56 6.08 -4.42
CA ALA A 395 15.96 6.89 -5.56
C ALA A 395 15.47 6.18 -6.84
N ASN A 396 14.93 6.96 -7.78
CA ASN A 396 14.29 6.49 -9.01
C ASN A 396 12.94 5.80 -8.86
N TYR A 397 12.38 5.62 -7.65
CA TYR A 397 11.01 5.09 -7.52
C TYR A 397 9.99 5.98 -8.25
N ALA A 398 10.16 7.30 -8.20
CA ALA A 398 9.32 8.26 -8.92
C ALA A 398 9.45 8.21 -10.45
N GLN A 399 10.46 7.52 -10.99
CA GLN A 399 10.60 7.29 -12.43
C GLN A 399 9.83 6.05 -12.90
N GLY A 400 9.32 5.23 -11.98
CA GLY A 400 8.45 4.11 -12.27
C GLY A 400 7.06 4.56 -12.71
N GLN A 401 6.36 3.73 -13.48
CA GLN A 401 4.97 3.98 -13.87
C GLN A 401 4.02 3.92 -12.67
N ASN A 402 2.86 4.57 -12.81
CA ASN A 402 1.72 4.59 -11.89
C ASN A 402 1.53 3.24 -11.15
N PRO A 403 1.75 3.17 -9.81
CA PRO A 403 2.08 1.93 -9.09
C PRO A 403 0.97 0.87 -9.07
N ALA A 404 -0.24 1.22 -9.50
CA ALA A 404 -1.37 0.30 -9.63
C ALA A 404 -2.44 0.80 -10.62
N GLY A 405 -2.08 1.68 -11.56
CA GLY A 405 -3.06 2.35 -12.42
C GLY A 405 -3.99 3.33 -11.68
N PHE A 406 -3.68 3.71 -10.44
CA PHE A 406 -4.51 4.62 -9.63
C PHE A 406 -4.81 5.95 -10.32
N GLY A 407 -3.81 6.56 -10.97
CA GLY A 407 -3.99 7.79 -11.76
C GLY A 407 -5.16 7.77 -12.77
N PHE A 408 -5.59 6.60 -13.28
CA PHE A 408 -6.80 6.52 -14.15
C PHE A 408 -8.12 6.85 -13.44
N TYR A 409 -8.12 6.84 -12.10
CA TYR A 409 -9.28 7.11 -11.26
C TYR A 409 -9.21 8.48 -10.58
N VAL A 410 -8.10 9.20 -10.72
CA VAL A 410 -7.98 10.57 -10.23
C VAL A 410 -8.70 11.48 -11.22
N THR A 411 -9.91 11.92 -10.85
CA THR A 411 -10.68 12.88 -11.66
C THR A 411 -10.43 14.31 -11.18
N ARG A 412 -10.82 15.31 -11.99
CA ARG A 412 -10.73 16.72 -11.60
C ARG A 412 -11.53 17.01 -10.34
N GLU A 413 -12.70 16.40 -10.23
CA GLU A 413 -13.63 16.53 -9.09
C GLU A 413 -13.04 15.92 -7.82
N ALA A 414 -12.32 14.79 -7.96
CA ALA A 414 -11.61 14.18 -6.83
C ALA A 414 -10.45 15.05 -6.31
N LEU A 415 -9.81 15.84 -7.18
CA LEU A 415 -8.74 16.78 -6.84
C LEU A 415 -9.28 18.08 -6.26
N HIS A 416 -10.30 18.63 -6.92
CA HIS A 416 -10.90 19.94 -6.67
C HIS A 416 -12.41 19.84 -6.42
N PRO A 417 -12.85 19.23 -5.31
CA PRO A 417 -14.27 19.15 -4.93
C PRO A 417 -15.00 20.50 -4.97
N GLU A 418 -14.29 21.59 -4.67
CA GLU A 418 -14.80 22.97 -4.70
C GLU A 418 -15.21 23.44 -6.10
N THR A 419 -14.65 22.84 -7.15
CA THR A 419 -14.97 23.16 -8.54
C THR A 419 -16.19 22.40 -9.05
N VAL A 420 -16.69 21.45 -8.27
CA VAL A 420 -17.99 20.80 -8.52
C VAL A 420 -19.08 21.75 -8.04
N GLU A 421 -19.26 22.83 -8.79
CA GLU A 421 -20.49 23.58 -8.73
C GLU A 421 -21.58 22.65 -9.24
N ALA A 422 -22.64 22.47 -8.45
CA ALA A 422 -23.88 21.93 -8.99
C ALA A 422 -24.29 22.90 -10.10
N GLU A 423 -23.96 22.60 -11.36
CA GLU A 423 -24.41 23.39 -12.49
C GLU A 423 -25.91 23.59 -12.29
N LEU A 424 -26.29 24.87 -12.23
CA LEU A 424 -27.64 25.39 -12.35
C LEU A 424 -28.52 24.34 -13.00
N GLN A 425 -29.54 23.85 -12.27
CA GLN A 425 -30.58 23.05 -12.89
C GLN A 425 -31.00 23.78 -14.17
N LEU A 426 -30.59 23.28 -15.34
CA LEU A 426 -30.86 23.88 -16.66
C LEU A 426 -32.36 24.08 -16.86
N PHE A 427 -33.17 23.37 -16.06
CA PHE A 427 -34.60 23.46 -15.95
C PHE A 427 -34.98 23.59 -14.48
N SER A 428 -35.66 24.68 -14.13
CA SER A 428 -36.33 24.81 -12.84
C SER A 428 -37.34 23.66 -12.65
N LYS A 429 -37.77 23.38 -11.42
CA LYS A 429 -38.88 22.44 -11.16
C LYS A 429 -40.13 22.76 -11.99
N GLN A 430 -40.30 24.01 -12.41
CA GLN A 430 -41.39 24.48 -13.26
C GLN A 430 -41.18 24.10 -14.74
N ASP A 431 -39.94 24.15 -15.23
CA ASP A 431 -39.58 23.75 -16.60
C ASP A 431 -39.72 22.22 -16.80
N LEU A 432 -39.41 21.44 -15.76
CA LEU A 432 -39.60 19.98 -15.75
C LEU A 432 -41.09 19.58 -15.71
N GLN A 433 -41.98 20.43 -15.17
CA GLN A 433 -43.43 20.22 -15.20
C GLN A 433 -44.05 20.54 -16.57
N GLN A 434 -43.44 21.44 -17.36
CA GLN A 434 -43.90 21.79 -18.70
C GLN A 434 -43.43 20.82 -19.79
N LEU A 435 -42.32 20.10 -19.55
CA LEU A 435 -41.78 19.09 -20.47
C LEU A 435 -42.43 17.70 -20.30
N ALA A 436 -43.26 17.50 -19.30
CA ALA A 436 -44.08 16.30 -19.13
C ALA A 436 -45.44 16.47 -19.86
N ILE A 437 -45.44 16.24 -21.18
CA ILE A 437 -46.65 15.94 -21.98
C ILE A 437 -46.54 14.50 -22.46
#